data_AF-A0A7C4J6E6-F1
#
_entry.id   AF-A0A7C4J6E6-F1
#
_cell.length_a   1.000
_cell.length_b   1.000
_cell.length_c   1.000
_cell.angle_alpha   90.00
_cell.angle_beta   90.00
_cell.angle_gamma   90.00
#
_symmetry.space_group_name_H-M   'P 1'
#
loop_
_entity.id
_entity.type
_entity.pdbx_description
1 polymer ?
#
loop_
_entity_poly.entity_id
_entity_poly.type
_entity_poly.pdbx_seq_one_letter_code
_entity_poly.pdbx_strand_id
1 'polypeptide(L)'
;MVPDQSKTFLGLEYFCTEGDELWRQPDEALIELGKRELEIMGLVKVAEVERGYVVRQRKTYPVYTGEYESYLGRIRGFLDSIVNLQTVGRNGLHMYNNQDHSMLTAMLAVKNLLGHGVHDVWSVNVERAYHEEIRLPASSDVTP
;
A
#
# COMPACT_ATOMS: atom_id res chain seq x y z
N MET A 1 -0.87 18.91 6.25
CA MET A 1 -1.71 19.79 7.09
C MET A 1 -2.30 20.88 6.22
N VAL A 2 -3.56 21.25 6.46
CA VAL A 2 -4.21 22.36 5.75
C VAL A 2 -3.65 23.68 6.29
N PRO A 3 -3.34 24.70 5.46
CA PRO A 3 -2.78 25.97 5.94
C PRO A 3 -3.73 26.77 6.85
N ASP A 4 -5.03 26.63 6.64
CA ASP A 4 -6.07 27.25 7.45
C ASP A 4 -6.30 26.44 8.73
N GLN A 5 -6.07 27.07 9.88
CA GLN A 5 -6.15 26.42 11.20
C GLN A 5 -7.59 26.14 11.64
N SER A 6 -8.61 26.75 11.04
CA SER A 6 -10.01 26.41 11.33
C SER A 6 -10.49 25.18 10.54
N LYS A 7 -9.62 24.56 9.74
CA LYS A 7 -9.95 23.47 8.84
C LYS A 7 -9.10 22.24 9.14
N THR A 8 -9.67 21.09 8.80
CA THR A 8 -8.97 19.81 8.81
C THR A 8 -9.16 19.11 7.47
N PHE A 9 -8.35 18.08 7.20
CA PHE A 9 -8.58 17.16 6.10
C PHE A 9 -8.76 15.76 6.66
N LEU A 10 -9.70 15.02 6.07
CA LEU A 10 -9.88 13.59 6.34
C LEU A 10 -9.54 12.84 5.07
N GLY A 11 -8.66 11.84 5.19
CA GLY A 11 -8.37 10.89 4.12
C GLY A 11 -9.30 9.69 4.24
N LEU A 12 -9.94 9.34 3.14
CA LEU A 12 -10.77 8.13 3.02
C LEU A 12 -10.12 7.23 1.99
N GLU A 13 -9.98 5.95 2.32
CA GLU A 13 -9.38 4.95 1.44
C GLU A 13 -10.42 3.91 1.06
N TYR A 14 -10.64 3.77 -0.25
CA TYR A 14 -11.56 2.79 -0.82
C TYR A 14 -10.78 1.76 -1.63
N PHE A 15 -10.80 0.51 -1.17
CA PHE A 15 -10.21 -0.60 -1.91
C PHE A 15 -11.15 -1.03 -3.04
N CYS A 16 -10.65 -0.98 -4.27
CA CYS A 16 -11.38 -1.39 -5.46
C CYS A 16 -10.44 -1.98 -6.50
N THR A 17 -11.00 -2.72 -7.45
CA THR A 17 -10.31 -3.25 -8.62
C THR A 17 -10.47 -2.28 -9.78
N GLU A 18 -9.41 -2.09 -10.56
CA GLU A 18 -9.49 -1.27 -11.76
C GLU A 18 -10.61 -1.77 -12.68
N GLY A 19 -11.54 -0.86 -12.96
CA GLY A 19 -12.68 -1.12 -13.82
C GLY A 19 -13.89 -1.74 -13.11
N ASP A 20 -13.91 -1.89 -11.79
CA ASP A 20 -15.14 -2.24 -11.07
C ASP A 20 -16.11 -1.06 -10.98
N GLU A 21 -17.25 -1.27 -10.31
CA GLU A 21 -18.27 -0.23 -10.15
C GLU A 21 -17.72 1.00 -9.43
N LEU A 22 -17.06 0.82 -8.28
CA LEU A 22 -16.55 1.91 -7.45
C LEU A 22 -15.45 2.70 -8.18
N TRP A 23 -14.53 2.01 -8.85
CA TRP A 23 -13.45 2.62 -9.62
C TRP A 23 -13.96 3.51 -10.76
N ARG A 24 -15.04 3.09 -11.42
CA ARG A 24 -15.63 3.80 -12.57
C ARG A 24 -16.57 4.93 -12.17
N GLN A 25 -16.92 5.08 -10.89
CA GLN A 25 -17.76 6.19 -10.45
C GLN A 25 -17.07 7.54 -10.74
N PRO A 26 -17.82 8.58 -11.15
CA PRO A 26 -17.30 9.94 -11.22
C PRO A 26 -16.81 10.43 -9.85
N ASP A 27 -15.86 11.37 -9.84
CA ASP A 27 -15.29 11.91 -8.61
C ASP A 27 -16.35 12.52 -7.70
N GLU A 28 -17.33 13.21 -8.28
CA GLU A 28 -18.43 13.84 -7.55
C GLU A 28 -19.28 12.79 -6.82
N ALA A 29 -19.50 11.63 -7.44
CA ALA A 29 -20.26 10.55 -6.82
C ALA A 29 -19.50 9.93 -5.64
N LEU A 30 -18.18 9.76 -5.77
CA LEU A 30 -17.32 9.27 -4.70
C LEU A 30 -17.21 10.27 -3.54
N ILE A 31 -17.18 11.57 -3.83
CA ILE A 31 -17.20 12.62 -2.80
C ILE A 31 -18.51 12.58 -2.03
N GLU A 32 -19.66 12.45 -2.71
CA GLU A 32 -20.96 12.35 -2.03
C GLU A 32 -21.10 11.03 -1.25
N LEU A 33 -20.51 9.94 -1.72
CA LEU A 33 -20.40 8.70 -0.96
C LEU A 33 -19.63 8.92 0.35
N GLY A 34 -18.42 9.48 0.28
CA GLY A 34 -17.60 9.73 1.46
C GLY A 34 -18.24 10.69 2.45
N LYS A 35 -18.92 11.74 1.98
CA LYS A 35 -19.69 12.65 2.85
C LYS A 35 -20.77 11.93 3.64
N ARG A 36 -21.55 11.06 2.99
CA ARG A 36 -22.60 10.27 3.66
C ARG A 36 -22.01 9.30 4.68
N GLU A 37 -20.93 8.61 4.34
CA GLU A 37 -20.29 7.66 5.26
C GLU A 37 -19.68 8.35 6.48
N LEU A 38 -19.03 9.51 6.32
CA LEU A 38 -18.53 10.31 7.43
C LEU A 38 -19.64 10.72 8.40
N GLU A 39 -20.82 11.08 7.89
CA GLU A 39 -21.98 11.44 8.71
C GLU A 39 -22.58 10.21 9.40
N ILE A 40 -22.69 9.08 8.70
CA ILE A 40 -23.14 7.80 9.28
C ILE A 40 -22.21 7.36 10.42
N MET A 41 -20.90 7.54 10.26
CA MET A 41 -19.90 7.25 11.30
C MET A 41 -19.89 8.29 12.44
N GLY A 42 -20.64 9.40 12.29
CA GLY A 42 -20.70 10.47 13.29
C GLY A 42 -19.42 11.30 13.40
N LEU A 43 -18.58 11.31 12.36
CA LEU A 43 -17.29 12.02 12.36
C LEU A 43 -17.44 13.49 11.94
N VAL A 44 -18.27 13.75 10.92
CA VAL A 44 -18.47 15.08 10.32
C VAL A 44 -19.89 15.15 9.76
N LYS A 45 -20.59 16.28 9.89
CA LYS A 45 -21.88 16.47 9.21
C LYS A 45 -21.65 16.78 7.73
N VAL A 46 -22.54 16.31 6.85
CA VAL A 46 -22.43 16.54 5.40
C VAL A 46 -22.24 18.04 5.05
N ALA A 47 -22.92 18.93 5.79
CA ALA A 47 -22.88 20.37 5.59
C ALA A 47 -21.55 21.04 6.00
N GLU A 48 -20.69 20.36 6.77
CA GLU A 48 -19.39 20.87 7.20
C GLU A 48 -18.28 20.57 6.17
N VAL A 49 -18.56 19.75 5.15
CA VAL A 49 -17.60 19.41 4.10
C VAL A 49 -17.59 20.46 3.00
N GLU A 50 -16.53 21.27 2.97
CA GLU A 50 -16.37 22.35 1.99
C GLU A 50 -15.89 21.88 0.61
N ARG A 51 -15.05 20.84 0.55
CA ARG A 51 -14.43 20.34 -0.68
C ARG A 51 -14.02 18.89 -0.55
N GLY A 52 -14.17 18.13 -1.63
CA GLY A 52 -13.59 16.79 -1.80
C GLY A 52 -12.60 16.75 -2.98
N TYR A 53 -11.68 15.80 -2.94
CA TYR A 53 -10.75 15.51 -4.03
C TYR A 53 -10.50 14.01 -4.10
N VAL A 54 -10.55 13.45 -5.29
CA VAL A 54 -10.41 12.01 -5.52
C VAL A 54 -9.10 11.73 -6.24
N VAL A 55 -8.35 10.76 -5.74
CA VAL A 55 -7.16 10.22 -6.40
C VAL A 55 -7.35 8.73 -6.60
N ARG A 56 -7.28 8.29 -7.86
CA ARG A 56 -7.28 6.86 -8.21
C ARG A 56 -5.85 6.36 -8.34
N GLN A 57 -5.40 5.60 -7.34
CA GLN A 57 -4.07 5.03 -7.35
C GLN A 57 -4.10 3.60 -7.93
N ARG A 58 -3.44 3.40 -9.07
CA ARG A 58 -3.22 2.06 -9.63
C ARG A 58 -2.04 1.40 -8.94
N LYS A 59 -2.07 0.06 -8.84
CA LYS A 59 -0.97 -0.77 -8.34
C LYS A 59 -0.50 -0.36 -6.94
N THR A 60 -1.44 -0.06 -6.05
CA THR A 60 -1.13 0.42 -4.68
C THR A 60 -0.55 -0.68 -3.80
N TYR A 61 -1.06 -1.90 -3.95
CA TYR A 61 -0.71 -3.04 -3.11
C TYR A 61 -0.28 -4.24 -3.96
N PRO A 62 0.85 -4.88 -3.64
CA PRO A 62 1.15 -6.20 -4.17
C PRO A 62 0.16 -7.20 -3.59
N VAL A 63 -0.52 -7.94 -4.46
CA VAL A 63 -1.47 -8.99 -4.05
C VAL A 63 -0.71 -10.31 -3.99
N TYR A 64 -0.81 -11.00 -2.85
CA TYR A 64 -0.22 -12.32 -2.63
C TYR A 64 -1.30 -13.39 -2.79
N THR A 65 -1.24 -14.08 -3.92
CA THR A 65 -2.04 -15.29 -4.16
C THR A 65 -1.33 -16.51 -3.55
N GLY A 66 -2.01 -17.66 -3.42
CA GLY A 66 -1.39 -18.87 -2.84
C GLY A 66 -0.13 -19.37 -3.57
N GLU A 67 0.09 -18.94 -4.81
CA GLU A 67 1.24 -19.34 -5.63
C GLU A 67 2.24 -18.20 -5.87
N TYR A 68 2.05 -17.03 -5.22
CA TYR A 68 2.79 -15.81 -5.55
C TYR A 68 4.32 -15.99 -5.44
N GLU A 69 4.80 -16.75 -4.47
CA GLU A 69 6.24 -16.97 -4.25
C GLU A 69 6.90 -17.67 -5.44
N SER A 70 6.22 -18.65 -6.03
CA SER A 70 6.71 -19.36 -7.22
C SER A 70 6.81 -18.42 -8.43
N TYR A 71 5.80 -17.58 -8.64
CA TYR A 71 5.83 -16.57 -9.71
C TYR A 71 6.89 -15.52 -9.46
N LEU A 72 7.00 -15.02 -8.24
CA LEU A 72 7.99 -14.02 -7.86
C LEU A 72 9.42 -14.56 -8.01
N GLY A 73 9.68 -15.81 -7.59
CA GLY A 73 10.97 -16.47 -7.75
C GLY A 73 11.38 -16.62 -9.22
N ARG A 74 10.46 -16.99 -10.11
CA ARG A 74 10.71 -17.07 -11.55
C ARG A 74 11.03 -15.71 -12.15
N ILE A 75 10.25 -14.67 -11.81
CA ILE A 75 10.46 -13.31 -12.30
C ILE A 75 11.80 -12.77 -11.79
N ARG A 76 12.08 -12.90 -10.49
CA ARG A 76 13.35 -12.50 -9.89
C ARG A 76 14.52 -13.20 -10.57
N GLY A 77 14.46 -14.52 -10.75
CA GLY A 77 15.53 -15.28 -11.41
C GLY A 77 15.81 -14.80 -12.84
N PHE A 78 14.77 -14.41 -13.59
CA PHE A 78 14.95 -13.77 -14.90
C PHE A 78 15.60 -12.39 -14.77
N LEU A 79 15.10 -11.53 -13.87
CA LEU A 79 15.62 -10.16 -13.69
C LEU A 79 17.09 -10.16 -13.20
N ASP A 80 17.45 -11.07 -12.31
CA ASP A 80 18.82 -11.23 -11.77
C ASP A 80 19.82 -11.65 -12.86
N SER A 81 19.36 -12.20 -13.99
CA SER A 81 20.22 -12.50 -15.15
C SER A 81 20.58 -11.28 -16.00
N ILE A 82 19.88 -10.15 -15.81
CA ILE A 82 20.10 -8.93 -16.59
C ILE A 82 21.18 -8.09 -15.91
N VAL A 83 22.33 -7.99 -16.59
CA VAL A 83 23.44 -7.15 -16.12
C VAL A 83 23.00 -5.68 -16.07
N ASN A 84 23.41 -4.98 -15.00
CA ASN A 84 23.13 -3.57 -14.79
C ASN A 84 21.64 -3.21 -14.59
N LEU A 85 20.85 -4.17 -14.10
CA LEU A 85 19.47 -3.93 -13.65
C LEU A 85 19.39 -4.11 -12.13
N GLN A 86 18.67 -3.19 -11.45
CA GLN A 86 18.33 -3.29 -10.04
C GLN A 86 16.84 -2.94 -9.89
N THR A 87 16.09 -3.78 -9.18
CA THR A 87 14.70 -3.50 -8.81
C THR A 87 14.64 -2.85 -7.43
N VAL A 88 13.68 -1.94 -7.23
CA VAL A 88 13.55 -1.17 -5.99
C VAL A 88 12.08 -0.88 -5.67
N GLY A 89 11.80 -0.57 -4.41
CA GLY A 89 10.49 -0.13 -3.94
C GLY A 89 9.42 -1.23 -3.93
N ARG A 90 8.21 -0.85 -3.50
CA ARG A 90 7.05 -1.74 -3.33
C ARG A 90 6.75 -2.58 -4.57
N ASN A 91 6.48 -1.96 -5.70
CA ASN A 91 6.08 -2.68 -6.93
C ASN A 91 7.27 -3.28 -7.69
N GLY A 92 8.47 -2.69 -7.60
CA GLY A 92 9.65 -3.26 -8.26
C GLY A 92 10.11 -4.56 -7.61
N LEU A 93 9.86 -4.72 -6.31
CA LEU A 93 10.20 -5.91 -5.54
C LEU A 93 8.98 -6.79 -5.21
N HIS A 94 7.77 -6.39 -5.61
CA HIS A 94 6.50 -7.01 -5.21
C HIS A 94 6.38 -7.23 -3.69
N MET A 95 6.91 -6.29 -2.90
CA MET A 95 6.96 -6.37 -1.43
C MET A 95 6.03 -5.37 -0.79
N TYR A 96 5.29 -5.78 0.25
CA TYR A 96 4.48 -4.90 1.07
C TYR A 96 5.38 -3.98 1.91
N ASN A 97 5.85 -2.89 1.30
CA ASN A 97 6.84 -1.97 1.87
C ASN A 97 6.24 -0.62 2.20
N ASN A 98 6.67 -0.04 3.31
CA ASN A 98 6.46 1.37 3.63
C ASN A 98 7.45 2.27 2.84
N GLN A 99 7.27 3.58 2.96
CA GLN A 99 8.06 4.56 2.21
C GLN A 99 9.56 4.48 2.57
N ASP A 100 9.88 4.35 3.85
CA ASP A 100 11.25 4.19 4.36
C ASP A 100 11.94 2.95 3.80
N HIS A 101 11.25 1.80 3.77
CA HIS A 101 11.76 0.58 3.14
C HIS A 101 11.99 0.78 1.64
N SER A 102 11.05 1.43 0.95
CA SER A 102 11.18 1.71 -0.49
C SER A 102 12.38 2.64 -0.77
N MET A 103 12.58 3.68 0.03
CA MET A 103 13.76 4.54 -0.09
C MET A 103 15.06 3.79 0.21
N LEU A 104 15.08 2.95 1.25
CA LEU A 104 16.25 2.16 1.60
C LEU A 104 16.66 1.22 0.45
N THR A 105 15.71 0.53 -0.18
CA THR A 105 16.01 -0.33 -1.36
C THR A 105 16.65 0.47 -2.49
N ALA A 106 16.19 1.70 -2.75
CA ALA A 106 16.80 2.58 -3.74
C ALA A 106 18.22 3.01 -3.37
N MET A 107 18.47 3.36 -2.10
CA MET A 107 19.80 3.71 -1.61
C MET A 107 20.79 2.54 -1.73
N LEU A 108 20.35 1.31 -1.42
CA LEU A 108 21.18 0.11 -1.56
C LEU A 108 21.48 -0.21 -3.03
N ALA A 109 20.49 -0.10 -3.93
CA ALA A 109 20.68 -0.26 -5.36
C ALA A 109 21.72 0.74 -5.92
N VAL A 110 21.66 2.01 -5.50
CA VAL A 110 22.66 3.03 -5.88
C VAL A 110 24.05 2.66 -5.36
N LYS A 111 24.17 2.16 -4.12
CA LYS A 111 25.47 1.69 -3.59
C LYS A 111 26.04 0.54 -4.41
N ASN A 112 25.21 -0.41 -4.83
CA ASN A 112 25.62 -1.51 -5.71
C ASN A 112 26.16 -0.98 -7.05
N LEU A 113 25.44 -0.04 -7.67
CA LEU A 113 25.84 0.57 -8.95
C LEU A 113 27.16 1.35 -8.86
N LEU A 114 27.44 1.98 -7.72
CA LEU A 114 28.69 2.69 -7.47
C LEU A 114 29.85 1.78 -7.02
N GLY A 115 29.62 0.47 -6.87
CA GLY A 115 30.64 -0.47 -6.39
C GLY A 115 30.93 -0.37 -4.89
N HIS A 116 30.03 0.22 -4.10
CA HIS A 116 30.16 0.38 -2.65
C HIS A 116 29.69 -0.87 -1.88
N GLY A 117 30.18 -2.05 -2.28
CA GLY A 117 29.83 -3.35 -1.71
C GLY A 117 28.73 -4.09 -2.46
N VAL A 118 28.24 -5.18 -1.86
CA VAL A 118 27.16 -6.04 -2.38
C VAL A 118 26.02 -6.04 -1.38
N HIS A 119 24.90 -5.42 -1.75
CA HIS A 119 23.71 -5.29 -0.91
C HIS A 119 22.53 -6.01 -1.55
N ASP A 120 21.87 -6.91 -0.81
CA ASP A 120 20.64 -7.57 -1.27
C ASP A 120 19.40 -6.71 -0.98
N VAL A 121 18.90 -6.04 -2.02
CA VAL A 121 17.69 -5.20 -1.93
C VAL A 121 16.42 -6.01 -1.58
N TRP A 122 16.41 -7.31 -1.85
CA TRP A 122 15.25 -8.18 -1.59
C TRP A 122 15.15 -8.63 -0.13
N SER A 123 16.22 -8.45 0.66
CA SER A 123 16.23 -8.75 2.10
C SER A 123 15.62 -7.62 2.94
N VAL A 124 15.45 -6.43 2.36
CA VAL A 124 14.83 -5.29 3.04
C VAL A 124 13.35 -5.61 3.28
N ASN A 125 12.96 -5.70 4.57
CA ASN A 125 11.61 -5.95 5.09
C ASN A 125 11.16 -7.41 5.30
N VAL A 126 12.01 -8.40 5.02
CA VAL A 126 11.64 -9.82 5.18
C VAL A 126 11.39 -10.20 6.64
N GLU A 127 12.09 -9.58 7.60
CA GLU A 127 11.96 -9.91 9.03
C GLU A 127 10.74 -9.29 9.72
N ARG A 128 10.17 -8.19 9.19
CA ARG A 128 9.06 -7.47 9.82
C ARG A 128 7.67 -7.88 9.35
N ALA A 129 7.55 -8.52 8.19
CA ALA A 129 6.28 -9.02 7.67
C ALA A 129 5.59 -10.03 8.62
N TYR A 130 6.37 -10.75 9.44
CA TYR A 130 5.84 -11.68 10.46
C TYR A 130 5.24 -11.01 11.69
N HIS A 131 5.49 -9.71 11.93
CA HIS A 131 5.01 -9.02 13.12
C HIS A 131 3.61 -8.39 12.98
N GLU A 132 3.00 -8.45 11.80
CA GLU A 132 1.63 -7.97 11.55
C GLU A 132 0.56 -9.09 11.62
N GLU A 133 0.91 -10.31 12.03
CA GLU A 133 -0.08 -11.34 12.39
C GLU A 133 -0.77 -10.99 13.72
N ILE A 134 -2.04 -10.59 13.66
CA ILE A 134 -2.92 -10.57 14.84
C ILE A 134 -3.17 -12.02 15.24
N ARG A 135 -2.48 -12.50 16.29
CA ARG A 135 -2.87 -13.73 16.99
C ARG A 135 -4.16 -13.45 17.75
N LEU A 136 -5.30 -13.84 17.17
CA LEU A 136 -6.53 -13.93 17.95
C LEU A 136 -6.32 -14.96 19.07
N PRO A 137 -6.61 -14.63 20.34
CA PRO A 137 -6.57 -15.62 21.40
C PRO A 137 -7.56 -16.73 21.09
N ALA A 138 -7.15 -17.98 21.28
CA ALA A 138 -8.04 -19.13 21.14
C ALA A 138 -9.26 -18.92 22.05
N SER A 139 -10.45 -18.96 21.47
CA SER A 139 -11.71 -18.88 22.22
C SER A 139 -11.74 -20.04 23.21
N SER A 140 -11.77 -19.75 24.51
CA SER A 140 -12.14 -20.73 25.52
C SER A 140 -13.59 -21.12 25.26
N ASP A 141 -13.80 -22.40 24.96
CA ASP A 141 -15.12 -23.03 24.84
C ASP A 141 -16.04 -22.58 25.99
N VAL A 142 -17.09 -21.85 25.65
CA VAL A 142 -18.27 -21.72 26.50
C VAL A 142 -19.21 -22.83 26.05
N THR A 143 -19.10 -24.00 26.70
CA THR A 143 -20.17 -25.01 26.64
C THR A 143 -21.33 -24.55 27.54
N PRO A 144 -22.58 -24.85 27.14
CA PRO A 144 -23.79 -24.27 27.73
C PRO A 144 -24.11 -24.73 29.15
#